data_AF-A0A428SY29-F1
#
_entry.id   AF-A0A428SY29-F1
#
_cell.length_a   1.000
_cell.length_b   1.000
_cell.length_c   1.000
_cell.angle_alpha   90.00
_cell.angle_beta   90.00
_cell.angle_gamma   90.00
#
_symmetry.space_group_name_H-M   'P 1'
#
loop_
_entity.id
_entity.type
_entity.pdbx_description
1 polymer ?
#
loop_
_entity_poly.entity_id
_entity_poly.type
_entity_poly.pdbx_seq_one_letter_code
_entity_poly.pdbx_strand_id
1 'polypeptide(L)'
;MFVYQGKLQWYEYGKDETLAVVLPNGFARDGDTAYIFSQWTVDAQGRKKFNWFQTLVVSGLTKTSPGDDSFILKGAYYTWQITTQQTYSKISITMSNPQKDKSTMSANRIWQSQGEQDTGDARIWTGKFN
;
A
#
# COMPACT_ATOMS: atom_id res chain seq x y z
N MET A 1 1.62 -12.35 6.74
CA MET A 1 1.40 -11.06 6.05
C MET A 1 1.99 -11.14 4.65
N PHE A 2 1.57 -10.28 3.73
CA PHE A 2 2.19 -10.11 2.43
C PHE A 2 2.86 -8.74 2.34
N VAL A 3 4.11 -8.72 1.89
CA VAL A 3 4.84 -7.46 1.66
C VAL A 3 5.04 -7.29 0.17
N TYR A 4 4.64 -6.14 -0.33
CA TYR A 4 4.75 -5.72 -1.71
C TYR A 4 5.72 -4.58 -1.84
N GLN A 5 6.50 -4.58 -2.92
CA GLN A 5 7.39 -3.47 -3.27
C GLN A 5 7.15 -3.02 -4.70
N GLY A 6 7.10 -1.72 -4.88
CA GLY A 6 6.92 -1.03 -6.15
C GLY A 6 7.53 0.36 -6.10
N LYS A 7 7.02 1.25 -6.96
CA LYS A 7 7.51 2.62 -7.11
C LYS A 7 6.36 3.61 -6.99
N LEU A 8 6.51 4.60 -6.11
CA LEU A 8 5.60 5.73 -5.99
C LEU A 8 5.80 6.62 -7.22
N GLN A 9 4.68 6.91 -7.88
CA GLN A 9 4.60 7.85 -8.99
C GLN A 9 3.49 8.86 -8.67
N TRP A 10 3.85 10.09 -8.36
CA TRP A 10 2.95 11.17 -7.97
C TRP A 10 3.56 12.53 -8.33
N TYR A 11 3.32 12.96 -9.56
CA TYR A 11 3.81 14.24 -10.11
C TYR A 11 5.31 14.46 -9.85
N GLU A 12 5.73 15.70 -9.56
CA GLU A 12 7.09 16.00 -9.11
C GLU A 12 7.37 15.60 -7.66
N TYR A 13 6.32 15.37 -6.85
CA TYR A 13 6.47 15.12 -5.42
C TYR A 13 7.01 13.71 -5.12
N GLY A 14 6.62 12.72 -5.90
CA GLY A 14 7.08 11.33 -5.77
C GLY A 14 7.39 10.74 -7.14
N LYS A 15 8.65 10.78 -7.57
CA LYS A 15 9.10 10.30 -8.87
C LYS A 15 10.07 9.14 -8.70
N ASP A 16 9.58 7.93 -8.97
CA ASP A 16 10.35 6.67 -8.84
C ASP A 16 10.89 6.39 -7.42
N GLU A 17 10.17 6.86 -6.40
CA GLU A 17 10.51 6.57 -5.01
C GLU A 17 10.05 5.17 -4.60
N THR A 18 10.75 4.55 -3.65
CA THR A 18 10.35 3.22 -3.16
C THR A 18 8.99 3.28 -2.48
N LEU A 19 8.05 2.43 -2.93
CA LEU A 19 6.75 2.22 -2.31
C LEU A 19 6.70 0.79 -1.76
N ALA A 20 6.37 0.63 -0.49
CA ALA A 20 6.10 -0.66 0.10
C ALA A 20 4.67 -0.69 0.67
N VAL A 21 3.97 -1.80 0.46
CA VAL A 21 2.62 -2.04 0.98
C VAL A 21 2.64 -3.34 1.75
N VAL A 22 2.10 -3.33 2.96
CA VAL A 22 1.94 -4.54 3.77
C VAL A 22 0.46 -4.83 3.91
N LEU A 23 0.07 -6.02 3.46
CA LEU A 23 -1.29 -6.55 3.59
C LEU A 23 -1.30 -7.72 4.59
N PRO A 24 -2.49 -8.09 5.10
CA PRO A 24 -2.69 -9.25 5.96
C PRO A 24 -2.10 -10.55 5.38
N ASN A 25 -2.03 -11.59 6.22
CA ASN A 25 -1.68 -12.91 5.72
C ASN A 25 -2.88 -13.52 4.98
N GLY A 26 -2.72 -13.81 3.69
CA GLY A 26 -3.80 -14.38 2.87
C GLY A 26 -4.72 -13.31 2.31
N PHE A 27 -5.99 -13.69 2.07
CA PHE A 27 -6.99 -12.80 1.50
C PHE A 27 -7.36 -11.69 2.47
N ALA A 28 -7.36 -10.45 1.97
CA ALA A 28 -7.79 -9.29 2.75
C ALA A 28 -9.29 -9.38 3.07
N ARG A 29 -9.68 -8.78 4.20
CA ARG A 29 -11.05 -8.66 4.70
C ARG A 29 -11.30 -7.22 5.14
N ASP A 30 -12.55 -6.78 5.06
CA ASP A 30 -12.92 -5.50 5.65
C ASP A 30 -12.59 -5.48 7.15
N GLY A 31 -11.99 -4.39 7.61
CA GLY A 31 -11.51 -4.24 8.98
C GLY A 31 -10.05 -4.67 9.19
N ASP A 32 -9.43 -5.37 8.23
CA ASP A 32 -8.03 -5.73 8.34
C ASP A 32 -7.11 -4.51 8.34
N THR A 33 -6.02 -4.57 9.09
CA THR A 33 -4.98 -3.53 9.08
C THR A 33 -4.03 -3.72 7.90
N ALA A 34 -3.75 -2.63 7.20
CA ALA A 34 -2.76 -2.55 6.13
C ALA A 34 -1.84 -1.36 6.34
N TYR A 35 -0.68 -1.40 5.69
CA TYR A 35 0.32 -0.35 5.84
C TYR A 35 0.88 0.09 4.50
N ILE A 36 1.15 1.38 4.36
CA ILE A 36 1.83 1.95 3.20
C ILE A 36 3.05 2.72 3.69
N PHE A 37 4.19 2.48 3.07
CA PHE A 37 5.46 3.14 3.35
C PHE A 37 6.01 3.72 2.06
N SER A 38 6.51 4.94 2.13
CA SER A 38 7.25 5.53 1.02
C SER A 38 8.09 6.71 1.50
N GLN A 39 8.65 7.42 0.55
CA GLN A 39 9.25 8.73 0.74
C GLN A 39 8.84 9.65 -0.41
N TRP A 40 8.92 10.95 -0.17
CA TRP A 40 8.79 11.94 -1.23
C TRP A 40 10.13 12.17 -1.93
N THR A 41 10.10 12.44 -3.22
CA THR A 41 11.22 13.09 -3.92
C THR A 41 11.42 14.48 -3.34
N VAL A 42 10.32 15.24 -3.27
CA VAL A 42 10.19 16.52 -2.58
C VAL A 42 8.75 16.62 -2.09
N ASP A 43 8.53 16.97 -0.83
CA ASP A 43 7.16 17.14 -0.33
C ASP A 43 6.62 18.56 -0.58
N ALA A 44 5.36 18.80 -0.21
CA ALA A 44 4.72 20.11 -0.38
C ALA A 44 5.39 21.25 0.41
N GLN A 45 6.29 20.95 1.35
CA GLN A 45 7.08 21.91 2.11
C GLN A 45 8.50 22.09 1.54
N GLY A 46 8.82 21.44 0.42
CA GLY A 46 10.14 21.48 -0.21
C GLY A 46 11.18 20.55 0.41
N ARG A 47 10.79 19.66 1.35
CA ARG A 47 11.71 18.74 2.00
C ARG A 47 11.98 17.54 1.09
N LYS A 48 13.25 17.29 0.79
CA LYS A 48 13.68 16.18 -0.07
C LYS A 48 13.77 14.88 0.71
N LYS A 49 13.41 13.76 0.07
CA LYS A 49 13.57 12.40 0.62
C LYS A 49 12.91 12.21 2.00
N PHE A 50 11.83 12.95 2.25
CA PHE A 50 11.09 12.84 3.50
C PHE A 50 10.31 11.52 3.52
N ASN A 51 10.67 10.63 4.44
CA ASN A 51 10.02 9.34 4.63
C ASN A 51 8.67 9.49 5.36
N TRP A 52 7.69 8.68 4.98
CA TRP A 52 6.37 8.68 5.58
C TRP A 52 5.77 7.27 5.57
N PHE A 53 4.82 7.05 6.47
CA PHE A 53 4.05 5.82 6.51
C PHE A 53 2.61 6.08 6.96
N GLN A 54 1.72 5.16 6.63
CA GLN A 54 0.33 5.18 7.04
C GLN A 54 -0.07 3.79 7.52
N THR A 55 -0.73 3.73 8.67
CA THR A 55 -1.50 2.56 9.12
C THR A 55 -2.95 2.80 8.74
N LEU A 56 -3.52 1.90 7.94
CA LEU A 56 -4.81 2.06 7.30
C LEU A 56 -5.66 0.81 7.52
N VAL A 57 -6.96 0.92 7.28
CA VAL A 57 -7.92 -0.18 7.42
C VAL A 57 -8.49 -0.51 6.04
N VAL A 58 -8.53 -1.80 5.72
CA VAL A 58 -9.20 -2.34 4.53
C VAL A 58 -10.70 -2.08 4.63
N SER A 59 -11.27 -1.53 3.57
CA SER A 59 -12.71 -1.25 3.49
C SER A 59 -13.23 -1.35 2.07
N GLY A 60 -14.52 -1.65 1.94
CA GLY A 60 -15.20 -1.70 0.64
C GLY A 60 -14.67 -2.81 -0.25
N LEU A 61 -14.33 -3.96 0.34
CA LEU A 61 -13.82 -5.10 -0.42
C LEU A 61 -14.88 -5.63 -1.38
N THR A 62 -14.49 -5.77 -2.64
CA THR A 62 -15.31 -6.29 -3.75
C THR A 62 -14.47 -7.21 -4.62
N LYS A 63 -15.15 -8.03 -5.43
CA LYS A 63 -14.48 -8.83 -6.46
C LYS A 63 -14.64 -8.19 -7.83
N THR A 64 -13.56 -8.13 -8.58
CA THR A 64 -13.57 -7.78 -10.00
C THR A 64 -14.12 -8.94 -10.83
N SER A 65 -14.44 -8.71 -12.11
CA SER A 65 -14.92 -9.76 -13.02
C SER A 65 -13.93 -10.95 -13.16
N PRO A 66 -12.60 -10.73 -13.23
CA PRO A 66 -11.62 -11.81 -13.15
C PRO A 66 -11.54 -12.56 -11.81
N GLY A 67 -12.26 -12.11 -10.78
CA GLY A 67 -12.24 -12.69 -9.43
C GLY A 67 -11.20 -12.11 -8.48
N ASP A 68 -10.39 -11.14 -8.94
CA ASP A 68 -9.42 -10.43 -8.10
C ASP A 68 -10.13 -9.56 -7.06
N ASP A 69 -9.55 -9.45 -5.86
CA ASP A 69 -10.07 -8.57 -4.81
C ASP A 69 -9.68 -7.11 -5.08
N SER A 70 -10.63 -6.20 -4.85
CA SER A 70 -10.44 -4.75 -4.92
C SER A 70 -10.99 -4.10 -3.66
N PHE A 71 -10.19 -3.28 -2.99
CA PHE A 71 -10.54 -2.62 -1.74
C PHE A 71 -9.89 -1.24 -1.62
N ILE A 72 -10.31 -0.50 -0.59
CA ILE A 72 -9.90 0.88 -0.33
C ILE A 72 -9.13 0.93 0.98
N LEU A 73 -7.98 1.61 0.95
CA LEU A 73 -7.26 2.09 2.12
C LEU A 73 -7.38 3.61 2.16
N LYS A 74 -8.23 4.14 3.04
CA LYS A 74 -8.49 5.58 3.12
C LYS A 74 -7.58 6.24 4.13
N GLY A 75 -6.66 7.08 3.67
CA GLY A 75 -5.83 7.94 4.51
C GLY A 75 -6.49 9.29 4.80
N ALA A 76 -5.79 10.15 5.53
CA ALA A 76 -6.29 11.48 5.89
C ALA A 76 -6.43 12.42 4.68
N TYR A 77 -5.51 12.32 3.72
CA TYR A 77 -5.51 13.15 2.51
C TYR A 77 -5.62 12.31 1.24
N TYR A 78 -4.85 11.22 1.15
CA TYR A 78 -4.87 10.32 0.00
C TYR A 78 -5.81 9.13 0.22
N THR A 79 -6.47 8.70 -0.85
CA THR A 79 -7.17 7.43 -0.92
C THR A 79 -6.37 6.48 -1.81
N TRP A 80 -6.23 5.23 -1.36
CA TRP A 80 -5.54 4.19 -2.10
C TRP A 80 -6.52 3.09 -2.46
N GLN A 81 -6.79 2.92 -3.75
CA GLN A 81 -7.52 1.75 -4.23
C GLN A 81 -6.51 0.68 -4.61
N ILE A 82 -6.63 -0.49 -3.98
CA ILE A 82 -5.77 -1.64 -4.22
C ILE A 82 -6.60 -2.68 -4.96
N THR A 83 -6.04 -3.22 -6.04
CA THR A 83 -6.61 -4.37 -6.74
C THR A 83 -5.53 -5.45 -6.84
N THR A 84 -5.82 -6.61 -6.27
CA THR A 84 -4.94 -7.77 -6.33
C THR A 84 -4.88 -8.30 -7.74
N GLN A 85 -3.81 -9.01 -8.09
CA GLN A 85 -3.65 -9.66 -9.38
C GLN A 85 -2.88 -10.96 -9.18
N GLN A 86 -3.07 -11.91 -10.09
CA GLN A 86 -2.25 -13.14 -10.15
C GLN A 86 -2.21 -13.87 -8.78
N THR A 87 -3.38 -14.03 -8.15
CA THR A 87 -3.49 -14.70 -6.83
C THR A 87 -2.60 -14.01 -5.78
N TYR A 88 -2.75 -12.69 -5.66
CA TYR A 88 -2.02 -11.85 -4.71
C TYR A 88 -0.50 -11.77 -4.93
N SER A 89 0.06 -12.31 -6.01
CA SER A 89 1.50 -12.15 -6.29
C SER A 89 1.86 -10.74 -6.77
N LYS A 90 0.86 -9.97 -7.21
CA LYS A 90 0.99 -8.57 -7.65
C LYS A 90 -0.21 -7.76 -7.17
N ILE A 91 -0.01 -6.46 -6.97
CA ILE A 91 -1.09 -5.49 -6.73
C ILE A 91 -0.98 -4.31 -7.69
N SER A 92 -2.13 -3.86 -8.17
CA SER A 92 -2.33 -2.55 -8.77
C SER A 92 -2.77 -1.57 -7.70
N ILE A 93 -2.21 -0.37 -7.69
CA ILE A 93 -2.42 0.64 -6.67
C ILE A 93 -2.80 1.94 -7.39
N THR A 94 -3.98 2.46 -7.12
CA THR A 94 -4.41 3.78 -7.60
C THR A 94 -4.46 4.73 -6.41
N MET A 95 -3.57 5.72 -6.41
CA MET A 95 -3.53 6.80 -5.44
C MET A 95 -4.37 7.97 -5.94
N SER A 96 -5.16 8.60 -5.07
CA SER A 96 -5.91 9.81 -5.41
C SER A 96 -5.94 10.84 -4.28
N ASN A 97 -6.07 12.12 -4.64
CA ASN A 97 -6.24 13.24 -3.71
C ASN A 97 -7.70 13.74 -3.68
N PRO A 98 -8.05 14.70 -2.79
CA PRO A 98 -9.40 15.27 -2.73
C PRO A 98 -9.85 16.00 -4.01
N GLN A 99 -8.89 16.47 -4.81
CA GLN A 99 -9.12 17.11 -6.11
C GLN A 99 -9.40 16.11 -7.24
N LYS A 100 -9.38 14.80 -6.94
CA LYS A 100 -9.61 13.68 -7.87
C LYS A 100 -8.47 13.45 -8.86
N ASP A 101 -7.32 14.05 -8.65
CA ASP A 101 -6.10 13.65 -9.35
C ASP A 101 -5.79 12.20 -9.01
N LYS A 102 -5.23 11.47 -9.98
CA LYS A 102 -4.95 10.04 -9.84
C LYS A 102 -3.59 9.69 -10.41
N SER A 103 -2.97 8.69 -9.81
CA SER A 103 -1.84 7.98 -10.38
C SER A 103 -1.98 6.50 -10.10
N THR A 104 -1.64 5.68 -11.09
CA THR A 104 -1.70 4.23 -10.99
C THR A 104 -0.29 3.66 -11.06
N MET A 105 0.01 2.77 -10.12
CA MET A 105 1.30 2.09 -10.00
C MET A 105 1.09 0.61 -9.70
N SER A 106 2.17 -0.17 -9.75
CA SER A 106 2.14 -1.60 -9.45
C SER A 106 3.22 -1.96 -8.44
N ALA A 107 2.95 -2.97 -7.64
CA ALA A 107 3.92 -3.56 -6.71
C ALA A 107 3.83 -5.09 -6.76
N ASN A 108 5.00 -5.74 -6.72
CA ASN A 108 5.10 -7.20 -6.70
C ASN A 108 5.27 -7.67 -5.27
N ARG A 109 4.70 -8.83 -4.93
CA ARG A 109 4.92 -9.47 -3.62
C ARG A 109 6.36 -9.92 -3.53
N ILE A 110 7.10 -9.35 -2.60
CA ILE A 110 8.52 -9.70 -2.35
C ILE A 110 8.68 -10.62 -1.15
N TRP A 111 7.66 -10.71 -0.29
CA TRP A 111 7.71 -11.55 0.90
C TRP A 111 6.31 -12.00 1.31
N GLN A 112 6.24 -13.19 1.89
CA GLN A 112 5.07 -13.73 2.58
C GLN A 112 5.50 -14.54 3.79
N SER A 113 4.66 -14.57 4.82
CA SER A 113 4.89 -15.43 5.99
C SER A 113 4.90 -16.91 5.60
N GLN A 114 5.81 -17.66 6.20
CA GLN A 114 5.94 -19.11 6.06
C GLN A 114 5.53 -19.78 7.38
N GLY A 115 4.91 -20.95 7.31
CA GLY A 115 4.49 -21.71 8.49
C GLY A 115 3.08 -21.36 8.99
N GLU A 116 2.79 -21.72 10.25
CA GLU A 116 1.48 -21.56 10.86
C GLU A 116 1.06 -20.07 10.85
N GLN A 117 -0.19 -19.83 10.47
CA GLN A 117 -0.75 -18.49 10.41
C GLN A 117 -0.91 -17.98 11.84
N ASP A 118 0.10 -17.25 12.33
CA ASP A 118 -0.04 -16.52 13.58
C ASP A 118 -1.26 -15.60 13.44
N THR A 119 -2.28 -15.86 14.26
CA THR A 119 -3.56 -15.15 14.24
C THR A 119 -3.45 -13.78 14.90
N GLY A 120 -2.26 -13.42 15.42
CA GLY A 120 -1.98 -12.11 15.98
C GLY A 120 -1.87 -11.01 14.92
N ASP A 121 -2.18 -9.78 15.34
CA ASP A 121 -1.98 -8.59 14.51
C ASP A 121 -0.51 -8.44 14.10
N ALA A 122 -0.27 -8.15 12.81
CA ALA A 122 1.06 -7.84 12.32
C ALA A 122 1.62 -6.61 13.05
N ARG A 123 2.73 -6.78 13.78
CA ARG A 123 3.45 -5.68 14.42
C ARG A 123 4.52 -5.15 13.48
N ILE A 124 4.42 -3.87 13.12
CA ILE A 124 5.43 -3.19 12.32
C ILE A 124 6.17 -2.16 13.19
N TRP A 125 7.49 -2.27 13.21
CA TRP A 125 8.37 -1.28 13.83
C TRP A 125 8.87 -0.32 12.76
N THR A 126 8.67 0.98 12.99
CA THR A 126 9.10 2.04 12.07
C THR A 126 10.11 2.95 12.76
N GLY A 127 11.10 3.41 12.01
CA GLY A 127 12.17 4.25 12.56
C GLY A 127 13.33 4.38 11.60
N LYS A 128 14.25 5.30 11.90
CA LYS A 128 15.55 5.35 11.25
C LYS A 128 16.49 4.46 12.04
N PHE A 129 17.24 3.61 11.35
CA PHE A 129 18.42 2.98 11.93
C PHE A 129 19.53 4.03 11.94
N ASN A 130 20.10 4.29 13.12
CA ASN A 130 21.25 5.16 13.29
C ASN A 130 22.54 4.34 13.28
#